data_AF-A0A9E3SVB1-F1
#
_entry.id   AF-A0A9E3SVB1-F1
#
_cell.length_a   1.000
_cell.length_b   1.000
_cell.length_c   1.000
_cell.angle_alpha   90.00
_cell.angle_beta   90.00
_cell.angle_gamma   90.00
#
_symmetry.space_group_name_H-M   'P 1'
#
loop_
_entity.id
_entity.type
_entity.pdbx_description
1 polymer ?
#
loop_
_entity_poly.entity_id
_entity_poly.type
_entity_poly.pdbx_seq_one_letter_code
_entity_poly.pdbx_strand_id
1 'polypeptide(L)'
;HYIDRYGLGIDATTDTDEIKHYGFDHAFIVLDDGENGHNDDEYTHFLRQQGRLETFRAALAKRDDPFAHPFEAGDSADGFIGRNGIRFVEDYDHEQPFYLNLSFIGPHPPLWHPGESAHDPDAMTAPIGAPDEPATRVKRAHYLDKCALIDRYVGQLVAALKQRGLFDNTVFIFTSDHGDNLGDYGIWDKRYFYEQSAGVPLFLSGPGIPAGERHNGTRVSKALVSHHDLYATILGLAGDSNTHRRYSLDLRAILSGEVGHDAVYAELGTCAMIRTAGWKLVFDPQQGGVVYLFNLTVDPQEQHNLAGVAGYEGITLQLVQALLAHRIRLTQYTHTKEEQRLQQVHVP
;
A
#
# COMPACT_ATOMS: atom_id res chain seq x y z
N HIS A 1 -6.84 0.98 11.84
CA HIS A 1 -7.41 2.26 12.30
C HIS A 1 -8.90 2.28 12.62
N TYR A 2 -9.77 1.49 11.97
CA TYR A 2 -11.18 1.37 12.38
C TYR A 2 -11.31 0.79 13.82
N ILE A 3 -10.30 0.05 14.28
CA ILE A 3 -10.26 -0.65 15.58
C ILE A 3 -9.36 0.06 16.61
N ASP A 4 -8.32 0.80 16.19
CA ASP A 4 -7.26 1.40 17.03
C ASP A 4 -7.71 2.34 18.17
N ARG A 5 -9.01 2.67 18.26
CA ARG A 5 -9.48 3.65 19.24
C ARG A 5 -10.53 3.15 20.23
N TYR A 6 -11.23 2.01 20.00
CA TYR A 6 -12.43 1.72 20.82
C TYR A 6 -12.79 0.25 21.13
N GLY A 7 -11.96 -0.77 20.90
CA GLY A 7 -12.33 -2.11 21.35
C GLY A 7 -11.18 -3.02 21.78
N LEU A 8 -11.27 -3.46 23.03
CA LEU A 8 -10.62 -4.67 23.52
C LEU A 8 -11.66 -5.79 23.51
N GLY A 9 -11.26 -7.00 23.17
CA GLY A 9 -12.17 -8.15 23.11
C GLY A 9 -13.18 -8.07 21.96
N ILE A 10 -12.86 -7.35 20.89
CA ILE A 10 -13.61 -7.44 19.63
C ILE A 10 -13.27 -8.77 18.95
N ASP A 11 -14.28 -9.39 18.34
CA ASP A 11 -14.11 -10.50 17.39
C ASP A 11 -14.49 -9.99 15.99
N ALA A 12 -13.48 -9.70 15.17
CA ALA A 12 -13.64 -9.13 13.82
C ALA A 12 -14.33 -10.10 12.85
N THR A 13 -14.41 -11.40 13.17
CA THR A 13 -15.15 -12.36 12.34
C THR A 13 -16.64 -12.01 12.25
N THR A 14 -17.16 -11.24 13.22
CA THR A 14 -18.54 -10.75 13.23
C THR A 14 -18.83 -9.70 12.13
N ASP A 15 -17.79 -9.08 11.57
CA ASP A 15 -17.90 -8.07 10.51
C ASP A 15 -17.83 -8.69 9.10
N THR A 16 -17.71 -10.02 8.98
CA THR A 16 -17.60 -10.71 7.68
C THR A 16 -18.75 -10.39 6.73
N ASP A 17 -19.97 -10.26 7.26
CA ASP A 17 -21.15 -9.93 6.44
C ASP A 17 -21.09 -8.49 5.89
N GLU A 18 -20.41 -7.56 6.57
CA GLU A 18 -20.13 -6.23 6.04
C GLU A 18 -19.13 -6.31 4.87
N ILE A 19 -18.10 -7.16 4.96
CA ILE A 19 -17.17 -7.33 3.84
C ILE A 19 -17.86 -7.95 2.62
N LYS A 20 -18.73 -8.93 2.84
CA LYS A 20 -19.55 -9.52 1.76
C LYS A 20 -20.49 -8.50 1.10
N HIS A 21 -20.94 -7.48 1.84
CA HIS A 21 -21.72 -6.38 1.28
C HIS A 21 -20.97 -5.63 0.15
N TYR A 22 -19.64 -5.59 0.19
CA TYR A 22 -18.81 -4.98 -0.86
C TYR A 22 -18.58 -5.89 -2.08
N GLY A 23 -19.22 -7.06 -2.14
CA GLY A 23 -19.22 -7.94 -3.32
C GLY A 23 -18.23 -9.11 -3.27
N PHE A 24 -17.66 -9.41 -2.11
CA PHE A 24 -16.84 -10.62 -1.92
C PHE A 24 -17.72 -11.83 -1.57
N ASP A 25 -17.56 -12.95 -2.27
CA ASP A 25 -18.23 -14.21 -1.92
C ASP A 25 -17.60 -14.88 -0.68
N HIS A 26 -16.28 -14.72 -0.56
CA HIS A 26 -15.47 -15.23 0.55
C HIS A 26 -14.60 -14.10 1.10
N ALA A 27 -14.56 -13.97 2.43
CA ALA A 27 -13.73 -12.98 3.11
C ALA A 27 -13.15 -13.60 4.38
N PHE A 28 -11.88 -13.30 4.63
CA PHE A 28 -11.23 -13.52 5.92
C PHE A 28 -10.67 -12.18 6.39
N ILE A 29 -10.93 -11.82 7.64
CA ILE A 29 -10.36 -10.64 8.26
C ILE A 29 -9.16 -11.11 9.09
N VAL A 30 -8.02 -10.44 8.91
CA VAL A 30 -6.84 -10.67 9.75
C VAL A 30 -6.34 -9.31 10.20
N LEU A 31 -6.40 -9.08 11.51
CA LEU A 31 -5.88 -7.91 12.18
C LEU A 31 -4.36 -8.01 12.30
N ASP A 32 -3.69 -6.88 12.43
CA ASP A 32 -2.26 -6.90 12.72
C ASP A 32 -1.97 -7.58 14.07
N ASP A 33 -0.74 -8.07 14.22
CA ASP A 33 -0.32 -8.80 15.41
C ASP A 33 -0.50 -7.99 16.70
N GLY A 34 -0.39 -6.66 16.65
CA GLY A 34 -0.60 -5.79 17.81
C GLY A 34 -2.04 -5.80 18.30
N GLU A 35 -2.99 -5.69 17.38
CA GLU A 35 -4.44 -5.77 17.67
C GLU A 35 -4.83 -7.17 18.16
N ASN A 36 -4.29 -8.23 17.57
CA ASN A 36 -4.53 -9.63 17.96
C ASN A 36 -3.98 -9.99 19.36
N GLY A 37 -3.22 -9.10 19.99
CA GLY A 37 -2.86 -9.21 21.40
C GLY A 37 -4.08 -9.24 22.34
N HIS A 38 -5.19 -8.60 21.95
CA HIS A 38 -6.38 -8.47 22.81
C HIS A 38 -7.71 -8.63 22.05
N ASN A 39 -7.66 -8.70 20.73
CA ASN A 39 -8.81 -8.92 19.86
C ASN A 39 -8.72 -10.29 19.19
N ASP A 40 -9.82 -10.69 18.56
CA ASP A 40 -9.98 -11.94 17.84
C ASP A 40 -10.37 -11.72 16.38
N ASP A 41 -9.93 -12.63 15.53
CA ASP A 41 -10.19 -12.69 14.09
C ASP A 41 -10.05 -14.15 13.60
N GLU A 42 -10.07 -14.35 12.28
CA GLU A 42 -9.93 -15.68 11.70
C GLU A 42 -8.59 -16.35 12.01
N TYR A 43 -7.51 -15.57 12.16
CA TYR A 43 -6.19 -16.08 12.51
C TYR A 43 -6.09 -16.46 14.00
N THR A 44 -6.60 -15.64 14.93
CA THR A 44 -6.63 -16.01 16.35
C THR A 44 -7.54 -17.21 16.59
N HIS A 45 -8.62 -17.35 15.82
CA HIS A 45 -9.49 -18.52 15.84
C HIS A 45 -8.75 -19.77 15.37
N PHE A 46 -7.98 -19.66 14.29
CA PHE A 46 -7.08 -20.72 13.84
C PHE A 46 -6.06 -21.10 14.94
N LEU A 47 -5.37 -20.12 15.55
CA LEU A 47 -4.43 -20.37 16.63
C LEU A 47 -5.09 -21.02 17.85
N ARG A 48 -6.33 -20.61 18.19
CA ARG A 48 -7.10 -21.20 19.30
C ARG A 48 -7.40 -22.67 19.05
N GLN A 49 -7.82 -23.03 17.83
CA GLN A 49 -8.06 -24.42 17.45
C GLN A 49 -6.80 -25.27 17.53
N GLN A 50 -5.62 -24.69 17.31
CA GLN A 50 -4.33 -25.35 17.46
C GLN A 50 -3.79 -25.33 18.91
N GLY A 51 -4.50 -24.71 19.87
CA GLY A 51 -4.04 -24.56 21.25
C GLY A 51 -2.85 -23.60 21.41
N ARG A 52 -2.67 -22.64 20.49
CA ARG A 52 -1.50 -21.76 20.39
C ARG A 52 -1.77 -20.29 20.69
N LEU A 53 -3.03 -19.88 20.78
CA LEU A 53 -3.39 -18.46 20.96
C LEU A 53 -2.76 -17.82 22.21
N GLU A 54 -2.78 -18.51 23.34
CA GLU A 54 -2.20 -17.96 24.58
C GLU A 54 -0.67 -17.82 24.49
N THR A 55 0.01 -18.74 23.80
CA THR A 55 1.45 -18.64 23.53
C THR A 55 1.76 -17.42 22.66
N PHE A 56 0.95 -17.16 21.62
CA PHE A 56 1.08 -16.00 20.76
C PHE A 56 0.93 -14.69 21.55
N ARG A 57 -0.15 -14.54 22.32
CA ARG A 57 -0.41 -13.35 23.13
C ARG A 57 0.65 -13.15 24.21
N ALA A 58 1.14 -14.23 24.82
CA ALA A 58 2.25 -14.17 25.77
C ALA A 58 3.54 -13.68 25.11
N ALA A 59 3.84 -14.11 23.88
CA ALA A 59 5.02 -13.67 23.12
C ALA A 59 4.92 -12.18 22.71
N LEU A 60 3.73 -11.70 22.34
CA LEU A 60 3.51 -10.27 22.09
C LEU A 60 3.80 -9.41 23.33
N ALA A 61 3.37 -9.90 24.50
CA ALA A 61 3.57 -9.21 25.77
C ALA A 61 5.03 -9.28 26.26
N LYS A 62 5.75 -10.38 25.98
CA LYS A 62 7.13 -10.62 26.42
C LYS A 62 8.10 -10.45 25.25
N ARG A 63 8.78 -9.31 25.21
CA ARG A 63 9.78 -8.99 24.17
C ARG A 63 11.20 -9.43 24.54
N ASP A 64 11.37 -10.69 24.94
CA ASP A 64 12.70 -11.23 25.29
C ASP A 64 13.63 -11.23 24.06
N ASP A 65 13.11 -11.67 22.90
CA ASP A 65 13.67 -11.40 21.57
C ASP A 65 12.60 -10.70 20.73
N PRO A 66 12.75 -9.40 20.41
CA PRO A 66 11.74 -8.64 19.69
C PRO A 66 11.63 -8.99 18.19
N PHE A 67 12.51 -9.86 17.66
CA PHE A 67 12.55 -10.25 16.26
C PHE A 67 12.20 -11.73 16.01
N ALA A 68 12.15 -12.56 17.06
CA ALA A 68 11.75 -13.95 16.93
C ALA A 68 10.22 -14.11 17.01
N HIS A 69 9.61 -14.61 15.93
CA HIS A 69 8.21 -15.01 15.97
C HIS A 69 8.07 -16.35 16.72
N PRO A 70 7.06 -16.54 17.60
CA PRO A 70 6.95 -17.75 18.44
C PRO A 70 6.64 -19.02 17.64
N PHE A 71 6.34 -18.90 16.35
CA PHE A 71 5.85 -19.97 15.49
C PHE A 71 6.58 -20.03 14.16
N GLU A 72 6.58 -21.22 13.55
CA GLU A 72 7.00 -21.49 12.18
C GLU A 72 6.21 -20.69 11.13
N ALA A 73 6.79 -20.59 9.93
CA ALA A 73 6.27 -19.82 8.81
C ALA A 73 4.78 -20.07 8.51
N GLY A 74 4.34 -21.34 8.52
CA GLY A 74 2.95 -21.68 8.23
C GLY A 74 1.95 -21.10 9.23
N ASP A 75 2.37 -20.92 10.47
CA ASP A 75 1.49 -20.54 11.57
C ASP A 75 1.68 -19.09 12.02
N SER A 76 2.40 -18.27 11.24
CA SER A 76 2.32 -16.82 11.36
C SER A 76 1.06 -16.29 10.67
N ALA A 77 0.69 -15.03 10.94
CA ALA A 77 -0.45 -14.40 10.28
C ALA A 77 -0.27 -14.37 8.75
N ASP A 78 0.92 -13.97 8.27
CA ASP A 78 1.26 -13.99 6.85
C ASP A 78 1.21 -15.39 6.24
N GLY A 79 1.63 -16.42 6.99
CA GLY A 79 1.54 -17.80 6.55
C GLY A 79 0.12 -18.35 6.52
N PHE A 80 -0.72 -17.91 7.46
CA PHE A 80 -2.15 -18.19 7.43
C PHE A 80 -2.80 -17.55 6.19
N ILE A 81 -2.57 -16.27 5.92
CA ILE A 81 -3.09 -15.56 4.74
C ILE A 81 -2.62 -16.25 3.45
N GLY A 82 -1.32 -16.48 3.31
CA GLY A 82 -0.73 -17.10 2.13
C GLY A 82 -1.29 -18.50 1.85
N ARG A 83 -1.37 -19.36 2.87
CA ARG A 83 -1.94 -20.72 2.72
C ARG A 83 -3.42 -20.71 2.35
N ASN A 84 -4.21 -19.80 2.91
CA ASN A 84 -5.63 -19.70 2.56
C ASN A 84 -5.81 -19.21 1.11
N GLY A 85 -4.98 -18.28 0.64
CA GLY A 85 -4.97 -17.85 -0.77
C GLY A 85 -4.58 -18.96 -1.74
N ILE A 86 -3.54 -19.73 -1.40
CA ILE A 86 -3.11 -20.91 -2.17
C ILE A 86 -4.24 -21.93 -2.22
N ARG A 87 -4.84 -22.27 -1.07
CA ARG A 87 -5.94 -23.22 -0.99
C ARG A 87 -7.14 -22.77 -1.83
N PHE A 88 -7.48 -21.48 -1.81
CA PHE A 88 -8.54 -20.95 -2.66
C PHE A 88 -8.30 -21.29 -4.14
N VAL A 89 -7.08 -21.09 -4.65
CA VAL A 89 -6.72 -21.44 -6.04
C VAL A 89 -6.75 -22.95 -6.27
N GLU A 90 -6.22 -23.73 -5.34
CA GLU A 90 -6.18 -25.19 -5.44
C GLU A 90 -7.57 -25.81 -5.45
N ASP A 91 -8.53 -25.22 -4.73
CA ASP A 91 -9.89 -25.70 -4.60
C ASP A 91 -10.86 -25.08 -5.63
N TYR A 92 -10.45 -24.03 -6.35
CA TYR A 92 -11.34 -23.29 -7.26
C TYR A 92 -11.84 -24.15 -8.44
N ASP A 93 -13.09 -24.59 -8.38
CA ASP A 93 -13.72 -25.51 -9.35
C ASP A 93 -14.86 -24.87 -10.17
N HIS A 94 -15.04 -23.56 -10.04
CA HIS A 94 -16.04 -22.78 -10.77
C HIS A 94 -15.56 -22.41 -12.19
N GLU A 95 -16.51 -22.27 -13.12
CA GLU A 95 -16.22 -21.82 -14.50
C GLU A 95 -16.08 -20.28 -14.60
N GLN A 96 -16.61 -19.54 -13.63
CA GLN A 96 -16.53 -18.09 -13.59
C GLN A 96 -15.08 -17.62 -13.37
N PRO A 97 -14.70 -16.41 -13.83
CA PRO A 97 -13.45 -15.79 -13.40
C PRO A 97 -13.56 -15.38 -11.92
N PHE A 98 -12.45 -15.39 -11.20
CA PHE A 98 -12.37 -14.88 -9.82
C PHE A 98 -11.59 -13.57 -9.74
N TYR A 99 -11.88 -12.82 -8.68
CA TYR A 99 -11.03 -11.75 -8.17
C TYR A 99 -10.54 -12.16 -6.77
N LEU A 100 -9.22 -12.22 -6.59
CA LEU A 100 -8.60 -12.61 -5.33
C LEU A 100 -7.73 -11.47 -4.80
N ASN A 101 -8.14 -10.89 -3.68
CA ASN A 101 -7.33 -9.91 -2.94
C ASN A 101 -6.61 -10.61 -1.77
N LEU A 102 -5.29 -10.70 -1.84
CA LEU A 102 -4.44 -11.23 -0.75
C LEU A 102 -3.65 -10.09 -0.13
N SER A 103 -4.08 -9.67 1.06
CA SER A 103 -3.46 -8.60 1.82
C SER A 103 -2.64 -9.19 2.97
N PHE A 104 -1.32 -9.26 2.82
CA PHE A 104 -0.42 -9.65 3.89
C PHE A 104 -0.31 -8.55 4.95
N ILE A 105 0.00 -8.92 6.20
CA ILE A 105 0.23 -7.96 7.29
C ILE A 105 1.69 -7.52 7.29
N GLY A 106 2.59 -8.47 7.04
CA GLY A 106 3.99 -8.16 6.83
C GLY A 106 4.17 -7.17 5.68
N PRO A 107 5.23 -6.35 5.71
CA PRO A 107 6.29 -6.30 6.72
C PRO A 107 5.98 -5.37 7.91
N HIS A 108 4.71 -5.07 8.21
CA HIS A 108 4.32 -4.19 9.33
C HIS A 108 4.91 -4.65 10.68
N PRO A 109 5.25 -3.72 11.59
CA PRO A 109 5.66 -4.06 12.95
C PRO A 109 4.62 -4.91 13.71
N PRO A 110 5.03 -5.73 14.69
CA PRO A 110 6.41 -6.01 15.10
C PRO A 110 7.25 -6.67 13.99
N LEU A 111 8.53 -6.29 13.92
CA LEU A 111 9.48 -6.76 12.89
C LEU A 111 9.98 -8.18 13.17
N TRP A 112 9.18 -8.99 13.85
CA TRP A 112 9.51 -10.39 14.08
C TRP A 112 9.20 -11.24 12.85
N HIS A 113 9.95 -12.32 12.68
CA HIS A 113 9.70 -13.30 11.63
C HIS A 113 9.96 -14.73 12.13
N PRO A 114 9.33 -15.74 11.51
CA PRO A 114 9.62 -17.14 11.76
C PRO A 114 11.03 -17.55 11.30
N GLY A 115 11.69 -18.41 12.06
CA GLY A 115 12.99 -18.99 11.72
C GLY A 115 14.18 -18.02 11.88
N GLU A 116 15.34 -18.43 11.39
CA GLU A 116 16.56 -17.62 11.41
C GLU A 116 16.52 -16.53 10.33
N SER A 117 17.13 -15.38 10.62
CA SER A 117 17.24 -14.26 9.67
C SER A 117 18.10 -14.69 8.48
N ALA A 118 17.62 -14.41 7.27
CA ALA A 118 18.32 -14.69 6.03
C ALA A 118 19.15 -13.48 5.54
N HIS A 119 18.94 -12.30 6.14
CA HIS A 119 19.57 -11.06 5.72
C HIS A 119 20.64 -10.64 6.73
N ASP A 120 21.87 -10.46 6.24
CA ASP A 120 22.98 -9.96 7.05
C ASP A 120 22.77 -8.46 7.37
N PRO A 121 22.65 -8.06 8.66
CA PRO A 121 22.57 -6.66 9.04
C PRO A 121 23.74 -5.83 8.51
N ASP A 122 24.96 -6.39 8.46
CA ASP A 122 26.14 -5.65 8.00
C ASP A 122 26.12 -5.38 6.48
N ALA A 123 25.26 -6.10 5.74
CA ALA A 123 25.00 -5.85 4.33
C ALA A 123 23.89 -4.81 4.08
N MET A 124 23.22 -4.31 5.12
CA MET A 124 22.14 -3.34 4.98
C MET A 124 22.68 -1.93 4.67
N THR A 125 21.99 -1.24 3.76
CA THR A 125 22.29 0.16 3.44
C THR A 125 22.09 1.04 4.68
N ALA A 126 23.03 1.96 4.91
CA ALA A 126 22.88 2.99 5.94
C ALA A 126 21.60 3.83 5.70
N PRO A 127 20.92 4.28 6.76
CA PRO A 127 19.76 5.14 6.62
C PRO A 127 20.15 6.49 6.03
N ILE A 128 19.29 7.06 5.18
CA ILE A 128 19.53 8.36 4.56
C ILE A 128 19.34 9.46 5.62
N GLY A 129 20.25 10.43 5.70
CA GLY A 129 20.06 11.60 6.59
C GLY A 129 19.99 11.27 8.09
N ALA A 130 20.50 10.10 8.52
CA ALA A 130 20.52 9.68 9.92
C ALA A 130 21.84 8.97 10.28
N PRO A 131 22.20 8.87 11.57
CA PRO A 131 23.35 8.08 12.01
C PRO A 131 23.23 6.60 11.64
N ASP A 132 24.35 6.02 11.25
CA ASP A 132 24.43 4.64 10.80
C ASP A 132 24.64 3.66 11.96
N GLU A 133 23.55 3.40 12.70
CA GLU A 133 23.57 2.58 13.90
C GLU A 133 23.36 1.08 13.59
N PRO A 134 24.13 0.16 14.23
CA PRO A 134 23.91 -1.28 14.07
C PRO A 134 22.48 -1.74 14.35
N ALA A 135 21.80 -1.13 15.34
CA ALA A 135 20.41 -1.44 15.66
C ALA A 135 19.43 -1.11 14.51
N THR A 136 19.71 -0.05 13.74
CA THR A 136 18.92 0.31 12.55
C THR A 136 19.10 -0.73 11.44
N ARG A 137 20.35 -1.16 11.19
CA ARG A 137 20.63 -2.23 10.23
C ARG A 137 19.94 -3.55 10.57
N VAL A 138 19.98 -3.95 11.84
CA VAL A 138 19.28 -5.17 12.32
C VAL A 138 17.79 -5.10 12.03
N LYS A 139 17.13 -3.98 12.35
CA LYS A 139 15.70 -3.80 12.02
C LYS A 139 15.41 -3.85 10.52
N ARG A 140 16.28 -3.25 9.69
CA ARG A 140 16.15 -3.30 8.22
C ARG A 140 16.31 -4.72 7.68
N ALA A 141 17.22 -5.51 8.23
CA ALA A 141 17.38 -6.92 7.88
C ALA A 141 16.10 -7.72 8.19
N HIS A 142 15.56 -7.58 9.41
CA HIS A 142 14.33 -8.27 9.79
C HIS A 142 13.08 -7.80 9.02
N TYR A 143 13.02 -6.53 8.61
CA TYR A 143 12.00 -6.06 7.67
C TYR A 143 12.09 -6.83 6.34
N LEU A 144 13.30 -7.03 5.80
CA LEU A 144 13.49 -7.82 4.58
C LEU A 144 13.20 -9.31 4.78
N ASP A 145 13.42 -9.88 5.97
CA ASP A 145 13.01 -11.25 6.27
C ASP A 145 11.49 -11.44 6.18
N LYS A 146 10.71 -10.47 6.67
CA LYS A 146 9.25 -10.47 6.48
C LYS A 146 8.87 -10.35 5.00
N CYS A 147 9.53 -9.48 4.24
CA CYS A 147 9.35 -9.40 2.79
C CYS A 147 9.65 -10.74 2.09
N ALA A 148 10.73 -11.42 2.48
CA ALA A 148 11.10 -12.72 1.90
C ALA A 148 10.10 -13.83 2.25
N LEU A 149 9.43 -13.77 3.41
CA LEU A 149 8.32 -14.67 3.72
C LEU A 149 7.14 -14.46 2.77
N ILE A 150 6.78 -13.20 2.51
CA ILE A 150 5.70 -12.85 1.57
C ILE A 150 6.06 -13.31 0.15
N ASP A 151 7.27 -13.02 -0.31
CA ASP A 151 7.77 -13.46 -1.62
C ASP A 151 7.66 -14.99 -1.79
N ARG A 152 8.01 -15.76 -0.75
CA ARG A 152 7.85 -17.22 -0.75
C ARG A 152 6.39 -17.65 -0.98
N TYR A 153 5.44 -17.01 -0.29
CA TYR A 153 4.01 -17.34 -0.47
C TYR A 153 3.47 -16.88 -1.82
N VAL A 154 3.92 -15.75 -2.36
CA VAL A 154 3.63 -15.34 -3.73
C VAL A 154 4.15 -16.37 -4.73
N GLY A 155 5.37 -16.88 -4.54
CA GLY A 155 5.95 -17.96 -5.36
C GLY A 155 5.13 -19.25 -5.31
N GLN A 156 4.63 -19.63 -4.13
CA GLN A 156 3.75 -20.80 -3.95
C GLN A 156 2.37 -20.60 -4.61
N LEU A 157 1.77 -19.41 -4.50
CA LEU A 157 0.53 -19.07 -5.18
C LEU A 157 0.68 -19.17 -6.69
N VAL A 158 1.77 -18.63 -7.25
CA VAL A 158 2.10 -18.74 -8.67
C VAL A 158 2.27 -20.21 -9.07
N ALA A 159 2.91 -21.04 -8.23
CA ALA A 159 3.04 -22.47 -8.50
C ALA A 159 1.67 -23.18 -8.52
N ALA A 160 0.78 -22.87 -7.58
CA ALA A 160 -0.58 -23.41 -7.54
C ALA A 160 -1.39 -23.02 -8.79
N LEU A 161 -1.34 -21.74 -9.21
CA LEU A 161 -1.98 -21.28 -10.44
C LEU A 161 -1.47 -22.01 -11.68
N LYS A 162 -0.16 -22.30 -11.75
CA LYS A 162 0.43 -23.08 -12.85
C LYS A 162 -0.04 -24.53 -12.84
N GLN A 163 -0.08 -25.17 -11.67
CA GLN A 163 -0.55 -26.55 -11.52
C GLN A 163 -2.03 -26.70 -11.91
N ARG A 164 -2.84 -25.68 -11.61
CA ARG A 164 -4.27 -25.62 -11.99
C ARG A 164 -4.49 -25.18 -13.45
N GLY A 165 -3.44 -24.82 -14.19
CA GLY A 165 -3.57 -24.31 -15.56
C GLY A 165 -4.21 -22.92 -15.65
N LEU A 166 -4.27 -22.17 -14.55
CA LEU A 166 -4.91 -20.85 -14.45
C LEU A 166 -3.92 -19.70 -14.69
N PHE A 167 -2.61 -19.95 -14.57
CA PHE A 167 -1.57 -18.93 -14.61
C PHE A 167 -1.61 -18.05 -15.87
N ASP A 168 -1.71 -18.65 -17.06
CA ASP A 168 -1.68 -17.90 -18.33
C ASP A 168 -2.93 -17.02 -18.54
N ASN A 169 -4.00 -17.25 -17.77
CA ASN A 169 -5.23 -16.47 -17.78
C ASN A 169 -5.39 -15.60 -16.51
N THR A 170 -4.32 -15.41 -15.73
CA THR A 170 -4.36 -14.62 -14.49
C THR A 170 -3.57 -13.33 -14.63
N VAL A 171 -4.19 -12.20 -14.30
CA VAL A 171 -3.50 -10.91 -14.14
C VAL A 171 -3.11 -10.73 -12.68
N PHE A 172 -1.84 -10.43 -12.45
CA PHE A 172 -1.27 -10.12 -11.15
C PHE A 172 -1.10 -8.62 -11.01
N ILE A 173 -1.57 -8.09 -9.88
CA ILE A 173 -1.30 -6.72 -9.41
C ILE A 173 -0.64 -6.87 -8.05
N PHE A 174 0.61 -6.41 -7.92
CA PHE A 174 1.31 -6.35 -6.63
C PHE A 174 1.55 -4.89 -6.27
N THR A 175 1.17 -4.50 -5.06
CA THR A 175 1.40 -3.15 -4.51
C THR A 175 1.57 -3.21 -2.99
N SER A 176 1.90 -2.07 -2.38
CA SER A 176 1.86 -1.85 -0.93
C SER A 176 0.91 -0.71 -0.63
N ASP A 177 0.19 -0.70 0.49
CA ASP A 177 -0.71 0.40 0.87
C ASP A 177 0.07 1.69 1.15
N HIS A 178 1.23 1.55 1.79
CA HIS A 178 2.24 2.58 1.99
C HIS A 178 3.64 1.95 2.09
N GLY A 179 4.68 2.78 2.18
CA GLY A 179 6.06 2.34 2.45
C GLY A 179 6.46 2.49 3.92
N ASP A 180 7.74 2.43 4.20
CA ASP A 180 8.31 2.64 5.54
C ASP A 180 9.63 3.40 5.42
N ASN A 181 9.83 4.43 6.25
CA ASN A 181 11.08 5.19 6.26
C ASN A 181 12.29 4.35 6.73
N LEU A 182 12.08 3.27 7.48
CA LEU A 182 13.11 2.32 7.89
C LEU A 182 14.37 2.96 8.53
N GLY A 183 14.15 4.04 9.28
CA GLY A 183 15.20 4.81 9.95
C GLY A 183 15.78 5.96 9.13
N ASP A 184 15.41 6.11 7.85
CA ASP A 184 15.77 7.29 7.06
C ASP A 184 15.24 8.54 7.76
N TYR A 185 16.08 9.58 7.84
CA TYR A 185 15.86 10.83 8.56
C TYR A 185 15.60 10.66 10.07
N GLY A 186 15.93 9.50 10.63
CA GLY A 186 15.60 9.12 12.01
C GLY A 186 14.11 8.78 12.19
N ILE A 187 13.39 8.55 11.09
CA ILE A 187 11.96 8.30 11.04
C ILE A 187 11.71 6.81 10.81
N TRP A 188 10.77 6.25 11.55
CA TRP A 188 10.26 4.90 11.37
C TRP A 188 8.78 4.94 11.01
N ASP A 189 8.30 3.87 10.37
CA ASP A 189 6.94 3.74 9.87
C ASP A 189 6.64 4.75 8.73
N LYS A 190 5.35 4.82 8.38
CA LYS A 190 4.68 5.70 7.41
C LYS A 190 4.41 7.12 7.93
N ARG A 191 5.45 7.81 8.40
CA ARG A 191 5.33 9.19 8.91
C ARG A 191 5.76 10.19 7.83
N TYR A 192 4.88 11.15 7.54
CA TYR A 192 5.05 12.17 6.48
C TYR A 192 5.11 11.60 5.05
N PHE A 193 5.37 12.48 4.07
CA PHE A 193 5.26 12.21 2.63
C PHE A 193 6.62 12.03 1.92
N TYR A 194 7.67 11.64 2.65
CA TYR A 194 8.92 11.21 2.03
C TYR A 194 8.68 10.03 1.08
N GLU A 195 9.50 9.91 0.05
CA GLU A 195 9.36 8.90 -1.00
C GLU A 195 9.33 7.48 -0.44
N GLN A 196 10.09 7.21 0.63
CA GLN A 196 10.11 5.94 1.34
C GLN A 196 8.77 5.55 1.97
N SER A 197 7.93 6.55 2.29
CA SER A 197 6.61 6.37 2.91
C SER A 197 5.49 6.42 1.87
N ALA A 198 5.53 7.40 0.97
CA ALA A 198 4.46 7.65 0.00
C ALA A 198 4.63 6.91 -1.33
N GLY A 199 5.87 6.61 -1.72
CA GLY A 199 6.19 5.85 -2.92
C GLY A 199 6.17 4.36 -2.64
N VAL A 200 5.36 3.62 -3.38
CA VAL A 200 5.17 2.17 -3.17
C VAL A 200 5.55 1.37 -4.41
N PRO A 201 5.96 0.09 -4.27
CA PRO A 201 6.07 -0.79 -5.41
C PRO A 201 4.72 -0.95 -6.12
N LEU A 202 4.72 -1.04 -7.45
CA LEU A 202 3.54 -1.39 -8.23
C LEU A 202 3.97 -2.22 -9.45
N PHE A 203 3.50 -3.47 -9.51
CA PHE A 203 3.77 -4.38 -10.63
C PHE A 203 2.46 -4.90 -11.21
N LEU A 204 2.37 -4.90 -12.54
CA LEU A 204 1.30 -5.53 -13.30
C LEU A 204 1.90 -6.60 -14.20
N SER A 205 1.29 -7.77 -14.26
CA SER A 205 1.74 -8.89 -15.10
C SER A 205 0.56 -9.77 -15.50
N GLY A 206 0.61 -10.40 -16.67
CA GLY A 206 -0.43 -11.33 -17.13
C GLY A 206 -1.02 -10.96 -18.50
N PRO A 207 -2.12 -11.62 -18.91
CA PRO A 207 -2.74 -11.40 -20.21
C PRO A 207 -3.23 -9.94 -20.35
N GLY A 208 -3.03 -9.36 -21.54
CA GLY A 208 -3.41 -7.96 -21.81
C GLY A 208 -2.48 -6.91 -21.19
N ILE A 209 -1.45 -7.30 -20.45
CA ILE A 209 -0.38 -6.42 -19.97
C ILE A 209 0.80 -6.52 -20.94
N PRO A 210 1.28 -5.42 -21.54
CA PRO A 210 2.41 -5.45 -22.49
C PRO A 210 3.65 -6.12 -21.89
N ALA A 211 4.13 -7.18 -22.53
CA ALA A 211 5.30 -7.94 -22.08
C ALA A 211 6.59 -7.31 -22.63
N GLY A 212 7.53 -6.96 -21.75
CA GLY A 212 8.93 -6.78 -22.13
C GLY A 212 9.27 -5.58 -23.02
N GLU A 213 8.33 -4.66 -23.27
CA GLU A 213 8.63 -3.44 -24.02
C GLU A 213 9.27 -2.37 -23.12
N ARG A 214 10.28 -1.69 -23.66
CA ARG A 214 10.86 -0.51 -23.01
C ARG A 214 9.96 0.68 -23.31
N HIS A 215 9.18 1.14 -22.35
CA HIS A 215 8.43 2.40 -22.48
C HIS A 215 9.33 3.57 -22.01
N ASN A 216 9.51 4.58 -22.87
CA ASN A 216 10.43 5.70 -22.61
C ASN A 216 11.89 5.28 -22.32
N GLY A 217 12.35 4.18 -22.92
CA GLY A 217 13.73 3.68 -22.80
C GLY A 217 14.00 2.79 -21.58
N THR A 218 13.02 2.61 -20.70
CA THR A 218 13.11 1.81 -19.46
C THR A 218 12.10 0.66 -19.49
N ARG A 219 12.41 -0.48 -18.84
CA ARG A 219 11.43 -1.56 -18.58
C ARG A 219 10.35 -1.16 -17.55
N VAL A 220 10.46 0.06 -17.02
CA VAL A 220 9.69 0.63 -15.91
C VAL A 220 9.11 1.93 -16.41
N SER A 221 7.80 2.16 -16.25
CA SER A 221 7.21 3.45 -16.59
C SER A 221 7.66 4.51 -15.59
N LYS A 222 7.94 5.72 -16.08
CA LYS A 222 8.20 6.92 -15.25
C LYS A 222 6.96 7.79 -15.06
N ALA A 223 5.82 7.35 -15.58
CA ALA A 223 4.56 8.06 -15.42
C ALA A 223 4.20 8.19 -13.94
N LEU A 224 3.64 9.33 -13.54
CA LEU A 224 3.07 9.47 -12.21
C LEU A 224 1.73 8.73 -12.19
N VAL A 225 1.59 7.83 -11.22
CA VAL A 225 0.40 7.01 -11.00
C VAL A 225 0.01 7.08 -9.52
N SER A 226 -1.24 6.79 -9.23
CA SER A 226 -1.82 6.77 -7.88
C SER A 226 -2.47 5.43 -7.60
N HIS A 227 -2.57 5.04 -6.33
CA HIS A 227 -3.39 3.90 -5.92
C HIS A 227 -4.84 3.97 -6.41
N HIS A 228 -5.38 5.18 -6.58
CA HIS A 228 -6.72 5.36 -7.12
C HIS A 228 -6.85 4.82 -8.56
N ASP A 229 -5.75 4.70 -9.31
CA ASP A 229 -5.71 4.17 -10.68
C ASP A 229 -6.02 2.65 -10.72
N LEU A 230 -5.85 1.94 -9.59
CA LEU A 230 -6.20 0.52 -9.50
C LEU A 230 -7.69 0.28 -9.71
N TYR A 231 -8.55 1.22 -9.33
CA TYR A 231 -10.00 1.12 -9.53
C TYR A 231 -10.36 1.01 -11.03
N ALA A 232 -9.94 1.99 -11.84
CA ALA A 232 -10.19 1.97 -13.28
C ALA A 232 -9.51 0.77 -13.95
N THR A 233 -8.30 0.42 -13.51
CA THR A 233 -7.53 -0.71 -14.05
C THR A 233 -8.24 -2.04 -13.81
N ILE A 234 -8.70 -2.32 -12.59
CA ILE A 234 -9.40 -3.56 -12.25
C ILE A 234 -10.73 -3.67 -13.00
N LEU A 235 -11.50 -2.58 -13.06
CA LEU A 235 -12.74 -2.54 -13.84
C LEU A 235 -12.48 -2.79 -15.33
N GLY A 236 -11.46 -2.14 -15.89
CA GLY A 236 -11.07 -2.32 -17.28
C GLY A 236 -10.60 -3.75 -17.58
N LEU A 237 -9.89 -4.39 -16.65
CA LEU A 237 -9.49 -5.80 -16.74
C LEU A 237 -10.69 -6.75 -16.69
N ALA A 238 -11.73 -6.40 -15.92
CA ALA A 238 -12.99 -7.12 -15.86
C ALA A 238 -13.91 -6.86 -17.09
N GLY A 239 -13.48 -6.01 -18.03
CA GLY A 239 -14.22 -5.69 -19.25
C GLY A 239 -15.27 -4.58 -19.09
N ASP A 240 -15.26 -3.86 -17.96
CA ASP A 240 -16.10 -2.67 -17.79
C ASP A 240 -15.48 -1.48 -18.56
N SER A 241 -16.33 -0.75 -19.28
CA SER A 241 -15.94 0.43 -20.08
C SER A 241 -16.09 1.74 -19.29
N ASN A 242 -16.67 1.71 -18.10
CA ASN A 242 -16.90 2.87 -17.24
C ASN A 242 -15.70 3.16 -16.33
N THR A 243 -14.50 3.21 -16.92
CA THR A 243 -13.22 3.38 -16.22
C THR A 243 -12.90 4.84 -15.88
N HIS A 244 -13.60 5.82 -16.48
CA HIS A 244 -13.30 7.26 -16.33
C HIS A 244 -13.91 7.92 -15.08
N ARG A 245 -14.31 7.15 -14.06
CA ARG A 245 -14.86 7.73 -12.83
C ARG A 245 -13.73 8.16 -11.89
N ARG A 246 -13.88 9.36 -11.29
CA ARG A 246 -13.16 9.79 -10.07
C ARG A 246 -11.62 9.88 -10.18
N TYR A 247 -11.10 10.49 -11.25
CA TYR A 247 -9.65 10.81 -11.39
C TYR A 247 -8.72 9.58 -11.44
N SER A 248 -9.28 8.42 -11.74
CA SER A 248 -8.55 7.17 -11.91
C SER A 248 -8.16 7.01 -13.38
N LEU A 249 -6.93 6.60 -13.65
CA LEU A 249 -6.45 6.20 -14.97
C LEU A 249 -6.37 4.68 -15.07
N ASP A 250 -6.71 4.14 -16.24
CA ASP A 250 -6.45 2.73 -16.53
C ASP A 250 -4.96 2.54 -16.85
N LEU A 251 -4.24 1.87 -15.94
CA LEU A 251 -2.79 1.70 -16.03
C LEU A 251 -2.35 0.89 -17.25
N ARG A 252 -3.24 0.10 -17.86
CA ARG A 252 -2.93 -0.62 -19.11
C ARG A 252 -2.60 0.35 -20.23
N ALA A 253 -3.29 1.48 -20.29
CA ALA A 253 -3.07 2.50 -21.30
C ALA A 253 -1.72 3.21 -21.08
N ILE A 254 -1.37 3.48 -19.82
CA ILE A 254 -0.05 4.02 -19.44
C ILE A 254 1.08 3.06 -19.85
N LEU A 255 0.89 1.76 -19.60
CA LEU A 255 1.84 0.73 -20.03
C LEU A 255 1.92 0.61 -21.56
N SER A 256 0.93 1.09 -22.32
CA SER A 256 0.99 1.12 -23.79
C SER A 256 1.61 2.41 -24.36
N GLY A 257 2.10 3.32 -23.50
CA GLY A 257 2.79 4.55 -23.89
C GLY A 257 2.01 5.85 -23.66
N GLU A 258 0.84 5.79 -23.01
CA GLU A 258 0.14 7.00 -22.57
C GLU A 258 0.85 7.68 -21.39
N VAL A 259 0.61 8.99 -21.26
CA VAL A 259 1.16 9.80 -20.16
C VAL A 259 0.29 9.61 -18.92
N GLY A 260 0.92 9.41 -17.75
CA GLY A 260 0.21 9.40 -16.47
C GLY A 260 -0.24 10.79 -16.02
N HIS A 261 -0.46 10.94 -14.72
CA HIS A 261 -0.86 12.22 -14.14
C HIS A 261 0.25 13.28 -14.26
N ASP A 262 -0.12 14.56 -14.37
CA ASP A 262 0.84 15.67 -14.24
C ASP A 262 1.34 15.83 -12.79
N ALA A 263 0.49 15.46 -11.83
CA ALA A 263 0.76 15.48 -10.41
C ALA A 263 -0.05 14.41 -9.67
N VAL A 264 0.51 13.87 -8.59
CA VAL A 264 -0.15 12.97 -7.64
C VAL A 264 -0.22 13.62 -6.27
N TYR A 265 -1.18 13.16 -5.47
CA TYR A 265 -1.57 13.79 -4.21
C TYR A 265 -1.68 12.76 -3.10
N ALA A 266 -1.37 13.17 -1.87
CA ALA A 266 -1.63 12.37 -0.66
C ALA A 266 -2.04 13.29 0.50
N GLU A 267 -2.80 12.77 1.45
CA GLU A 267 -3.24 13.49 2.64
C GLU A 267 -2.93 12.67 3.90
N LEU A 268 -2.56 13.35 4.99
CA LEU A 268 -2.27 12.75 6.29
C LEU A 268 -2.62 13.76 7.39
N GLY A 269 -3.66 13.50 8.18
CA GLY A 269 -4.15 14.43 9.18
C GLY A 269 -4.55 15.77 8.55
N THR A 270 -3.92 16.87 8.96
CA THR A 270 -4.11 18.20 8.36
C THR A 270 -3.21 18.49 7.17
N CYS A 271 -2.25 17.62 6.89
CA CYS A 271 -1.27 17.83 5.85
C CYS A 271 -1.78 17.31 4.50
N ALA A 272 -1.41 18.02 3.43
CA ALA A 272 -1.62 17.58 2.06
C ALA A 272 -0.33 17.73 1.25
N MET A 273 -0.08 16.77 0.37
CA MET A 273 1.08 16.71 -0.51
C MET A 273 0.65 16.80 -1.97
N ILE A 274 1.45 17.50 -2.76
CA ILE A 274 1.45 17.44 -4.23
C ILE A 274 2.84 17.06 -4.71
N ARG A 275 2.93 16.06 -5.59
CA ARG A 275 4.16 15.62 -6.24
C ARG A 275 3.99 15.62 -7.75
N THR A 276 4.87 16.34 -8.43
CA THR A 276 5.05 16.31 -9.88
C THR A 276 6.29 15.50 -10.24
N ALA A 277 6.62 15.39 -11.52
CA ALA A 277 7.83 14.69 -11.95
C ALA A 277 9.12 15.30 -11.38
N GLY A 278 9.14 16.62 -11.16
CA GLY A 278 10.34 17.36 -10.75
C GLY A 278 10.29 17.98 -9.35
N TRP A 279 9.12 18.05 -8.72
CA TRP A 279 8.92 18.79 -7.47
C TRP A 279 7.93 18.11 -6.53
N LYS A 280 8.17 18.24 -5.23
CA LYS A 280 7.23 17.85 -4.16
C LYS A 280 6.98 19.05 -3.24
N LEU A 281 5.73 19.29 -2.87
CA LEU A 281 5.34 20.27 -1.86
C LEU A 281 4.44 19.62 -0.82
N VAL A 282 4.71 19.91 0.46
CA VAL A 282 3.85 19.54 1.59
C VAL A 282 3.30 20.81 2.24
N PHE A 283 1.98 20.88 2.36
CA PHE A 283 1.26 21.97 2.99
C PHE A 283 0.54 21.48 4.24
N ASP A 284 0.71 22.19 5.35
CA ASP A 284 -0.03 21.99 6.59
C ASP A 284 -0.47 23.35 7.16
N PRO A 285 -1.79 23.65 7.18
CA PRO A 285 -2.28 24.90 7.74
C PRO A 285 -2.00 25.04 9.24
N GLN A 286 -1.83 23.93 9.99
CA GLN A 286 -1.49 23.99 11.42
C GLN A 286 -0.03 24.38 11.67
N GLN A 287 0.84 24.24 10.66
CA GLN A 287 2.25 24.61 10.72
C GLN A 287 2.55 25.91 9.94
N GLY A 288 1.52 26.69 9.60
CA GLY A 288 1.68 27.99 8.95
C GLY A 288 1.76 27.94 7.41
N GLY A 289 1.43 26.81 6.78
CA GLY A 289 1.32 26.69 5.33
C GLY A 289 2.31 25.69 4.73
N VAL A 290 3.19 26.14 3.84
CA VAL A 290 4.15 25.25 3.16
C VAL A 290 5.24 24.82 4.15
N VAL A 291 5.27 23.53 4.46
CA VAL A 291 6.24 22.93 5.40
C VAL A 291 7.45 22.39 4.66
N TYR A 292 7.23 21.73 3.52
CA TYR A 292 8.31 21.20 2.69
C TYR A 292 8.16 21.60 1.22
N LEU A 293 9.28 21.92 0.59
CA LEU A 293 9.43 22.03 -0.86
C LEU A 293 10.73 21.34 -1.27
N PHE A 294 10.63 20.33 -2.13
CA PHE A 294 11.78 19.57 -2.63
C PHE A 294 11.86 19.62 -4.15
N ASN A 295 13.06 19.83 -4.69
CA ASN A 295 13.35 19.69 -6.11
C ASN A 295 13.84 18.28 -6.39
N LEU A 296 12.93 17.38 -6.73
CA LEU A 296 13.20 15.94 -6.95
C LEU A 296 14.14 15.68 -8.14
N THR A 297 14.33 16.66 -9.03
CA THR A 297 15.24 16.51 -10.19
C THR A 297 16.70 16.48 -9.77
N VAL A 298 17.06 17.27 -8.74
CA VAL A 298 18.44 17.41 -8.26
C VAL A 298 18.61 16.90 -6.83
N ASP A 299 17.52 16.72 -6.09
CA ASP A 299 17.46 16.18 -4.74
C ASP A 299 16.38 15.07 -4.66
N PRO A 300 16.60 13.93 -5.33
CA PRO A 300 15.64 12.83 -5.36
C PRO A 300 15.47 12.14 -4.00
N GLN A 301 16.39 12.38 -3.06
CA GLN A 301 16.30 11.87 -1.70
C GLN A 301 15.56 12.83 -0.77
N GLU A 302 15.28 14.08 -1.18
CA GLU A 302 14.52 15.05 -0.38
C GLU A 302 15.27 15.54 0.87
N GLN A 303 16.58 15.74 0.75
CA GLN A 303 17.43 16.17 1.87
C GLN A 303 17.43 17.69 2.10
N HIS A 304 17.01 18.48 1.10
CA HIS A 304 17.13 19.94 1.11
C HIS A 304 15.74 20.60 1.01
N ASN A 305 15.19 20.98 2.16
CA ASN A 305 13.93 21.73 2.18
C ASN A 305 14.12 23.17 1.69
N LEU A 306 13.42 23.52 0.62
CA LEU A 306 13.44 24.84 -0.03
C LEU A 306 12.26 25.73 0.37
N ALA A 307 11.41 25.30 1.30
CA ALA A 307 10.28 26.09 1.76
C ALA A 307 10.76 27.41 2.39
N GLY A 308 10.22 28.53 1.92
CA GLY A 308 10.58 29.88 2.40
C GLY A 308 11.96 30.37 1.95
N VAL A 309 12.70 29.61 1.13
CA VAL A 309 13.98 30.03 0.58
C VAL A 309 13.75 31.01 -0.58
N ALA A 310 14.48 32.13 -0.57
CA ALA A 310 14.37 33.15 -1.60
C ALA A 310 14.70 32.59 -3.00
N GLY A 311 13.88 32.95 -4.00
CA GLY A 311 14.02 32.49 -5.38
C GLY A 311 13.13 31.30 -5.76
N TYR A 312 12.46 30.67 -4.78
CA TYR A 312 11.53 29.55 -5.02
C TYR A 312 10.05 29.94 -4.85
N GLU A 313 9.73 31.23 -4.72
CA GLU A 313 8.37 31.72 -4.49
C GLU A 313 7.44 31.37 -5.67
N GLY A 314 7.95 31.45 -6.91
CA GLY A 314 7.18 31.15 -8.11
C GLY A 314 6.70 29.70 -8.16
N ILE A 315 7.61 28.74 -7.95
CA ILE A 315 7.26 27.31 -7.94
C ILE A 315 6.39 26.95 -6.73
N THR A 316 6.65 27.57 -5.58
CA THR A 316 5.80 27.41 -4.38
C THR A 316 4.37 27.83 -4.68
N LEU A 317 4.17 29.02 -5.25
CA LEU A 317 2.84 29.52 -5.61
C LEU A 317 2.14 28.61 -6.62
N GLN A 318 2.86 28.17 -7.65
CA GLN A 318 2.33 27.26 -8.67
C GLN A 318 1.81 25.96 -8.05
N LEU A 319 2.59 25.31 -7.18
CA LEU A 319 2.22 24.05 -6.55
C LEU A 319 1.09 24.22 -5.53
N VAL A 320 1.07 25.31 -4.76
CA VAL A 320 -0.05 25.64 -3.86
C VAL A 320 -1.34 25.85 -4.65
N GLN A 321 -1.29 26.59 -5.76
CA GLN A 321 -2.47 26.78 -6.63
C GLN A 321 -2.97 25.45 -7.20
N ALA A 322 -2.07 24.58 -7.67
CA ALA A 322 -2.42 23.26 -8.17
C ALA A 322 -3.04 22.35 -7.09
N LEU A 323 -2.50 22.39 -5.87
CA LEU A 323 -3.05 21.67 -4.72
C LEU A 323 -4.45 22.19 -4.36
N LEU A 324 -4.64 23.51 -4.27
CA LEU A 324 -5.96 24.11 -4.01
C LEU A 324 -6.98 23.76 -5.10
N ALA A 325 -6.58 23.85 -6.38
CA ALA A 325 -7.44 23.46 -7.50
C ALA A 325 -7.85 21.99 -7.41
N HIS A 326 -6.95 21.10 -7.02
CA HIS A 326 -7.28 19.69 -6.75
C HIS A 326 -8.32 19.53 -5.64
N ARG A 327 -8.13 20.19 -4.48
CA ARG A 327 -9.09 20.10 -3.35
C ARG A 327 -10.47 20.67 -3.69
N ILE A 328 -10.51 21.78 -4.43
CA ILE A 328 -11.78 22.35 -4.92
C ILE A 328 -12.49 21.33 -5.82
N ARG A 329 -11.77 20.74 -6.77
CA ARG A 329 -12.33 19.72 -7.68
C ARG A 329 -12.86 18.48 -6.97
N LEU A 330 -12.25 18.06 -5.86
CA LEU A 330 -12.76 16.93 -5.05
C LEU A 330 -14.05 17.26 -4.29
N THR A 331 -14.23 18.51 -3.88
CA THR A 331 -15.38 18.96 -3.09
C THR A 331 -16.54 19.50 -3.93
N GLN A 332 -16.33 19.65 -5.24
CA GLN A 332 -17.30 20.18 -6.20
C GLN A 332 -18.47 19.25 -6.54
N TYR A 333 -18.56 18.02 -6.01
CA TYR A 333 -19.68 17.11 -6.31
C TYR A 333 -21.06 17.77 -6.08
N THR A 334 -21.23 18.50 -4.97
CA THR A 334 -22.45 19.26 -4.70
C THR A 334 -22.62 20.44 -5.66
N HIS A 335 -21.53 21.15 -6.00
CA HIS A 335 -21.57 22.27 -6.94
C HIS A 335 -21.97 21.82 -8.35
N THR A 336 -21.39 20.74 -8.87
CA THR A 336 -21.73 20.16 -10.18
C THR A 336 -23.17 19.64 -10.20
N LYS A 337 -23.63 18.99 -9.12
CA LYS A 337 -25.02 18.55 -9.00
C LYS A 337 -25.99 19.74 -9.00
N GLU A 338 -25.64 20.83 -8.33
CA GLU A 338 -26.42 22.06 -8.31
C GLU A 338 -26.36 22.83 -9.64
N GLU A 339 -25.20 22.91 -10.32
CA GLU A 339 -25.10 23.49 -11.67
C GLU A 339 -25.95 22.71 -12.68
N GLN A 340 -25.90 21.38 -12.64
CA GLN A 340 -26.76 20.53 -13.48
C GLN A 340 -28.24 20.74 -13.16
N ARG A 341 -28.60 20.86 -11.88
CA ARG A 341 -29.97 21.20 -11.45
C ARG A 341 -30.38 22.58 -11.97
N LEU A 342 -29.50 23.58 -11.88
CA LEU A 342 -29.75 24.95 -12.34
C LEU A 342 -29.86 25.07 -13.86
N GLN A 343 -29.11 24.27 -14.63
CA GLN A 343 -29.27 24.17 -16.09
C GLN A 343 -30.61 23.53 -16.51
N GLN A 344 -31.17 22.65 -15.67
CA GLN A 344 -32.50 22.07 -15.88
C GLN A 344 -33.63 23.01 -15.45
N VAL A 345 -33.37 23.96 -14.55
CA VAL A 345 -34.26 25.08 -14.30
C VAL A 345 -34.04 26.11 -15.41
N HIS A 346 -34.69 25.90 -16.56
CA HIS A 346 -34.88 26.98 -17.51
C HIS A 346 -35.56 28.14 -16.77
N VAL A 347 -34.81 29.22 -16.52
CA VAL A 347 -35.40 30.51 -16.19
C VAL A 347 -35.90 31.08 -17.53
N PRO A 348 -37.23 31.25 -17.72
CA PRO A 348 -37.78 31.82 -18.94
C PRO A 348 -37.33 33.27 -19.16
#